data_AF-E2BSI7-F1
#
_entry.id   AF-E2BSI7-F1
#
_cell.length_a   1.000
_cell.length_b   1.000
_cell.length_c   1.000
_cell.angle_alpha   90.00
_cell.angle_beta   90.00
_cell.angle_gamma   90.00
#
_symmetry.space_group_name_H-M   'P 1'
#
loop_
_entity.id
_entity.type
_entity.pdbx_description
1 polymer ?
#
loop_
_entity_poly.entity_id
_entity_poly.type
_entity_poly.pdbx_seq_one_letter_code
_entity_poly.pdbx_strand_id
1 'polypeptide(L)'
;ESMVSYAMKDINVNSTPAYSSSKKEELTNLCPSGTSCTELNSECLKCNLNYNCIYGTTYVANCSVLEHVDCIGEQSFQKKYICRFCYQTEHWEHQCQQKNSCSSVASPQQYYRTNCTVNDDILCLGRRRFMKNLQCNWTVGYRWSTALILSIILGGFGADRFYLGHWQEGIGKLFSFGGLGVWTLIDVILISMRYLGPADGSLYI
;
A
#
# COMPACT_ATOMS: atom_id res chain seq x y z
N GLU A 1 -23.81 -64.60 0.11
CA GLU A 1 -22.41 -64.50 0.55
C GLU A 1 -22.16 -63.13 1.16
N SER A 2 -21.58 -63.11 2.38
CA SER A 2 -20.87 -61.98 3.05
C SER A 2 -21.68 -60.71 3.32
N MET A 3 -22.32 -60.41 4.47
CA MET A 3 -21.89 -60.35 5.89
C MET A 3 -20.57 -59.61 6.16
N VAL A 4 -20.64 -58.42 6.79
CA VAL A 4 -19.92 -57.87 7.99
C VAL A 4 -20.36 -56.38 8.09
N SER A 5 -21.20 -55.86 9.00
CA SER A 5 -21.29 -55.88 10.48
C SER A 5 -20.50 -54.76 11.21
N TYR A 6 -21.27 -53.87 11.87
CA TYR A 6 -21.07 -53.03 13.07
C TYR A 6 -19.78 -52.22 13.30
N ALA A 7 -19.92 -50.93 13.67
CA ALA A 7 -19.96 -50.48 15.08
C ALA A 7 -19.77 -48.95 15.21
N MET A 8 -20.64 -48.29 15.99
CA MET A 8 -20.34 -47.02 16.63
C MET A 8 -19.24 -47.21 17.67
N LYS A 9 -18.30 -46.26 17.75
CA LYS A 9 -17.43 -46.10 18.92
C LYS A 9 -17.11 -44.63 19.14
N ASP A 10 -17.83 -44.01 20.08
CA ASP A 10 -17.41 -42.76 20.71
C ASP A 10 -16.13 -43.00 21.50
N ILE A 11 -15.06 -42.24 21.20
CA ILE A 11 -13.94 -42.01 22.12
C ILE A 11 -13.53 -40.54 22.03
N ASN A 12 -13.75 -39.87 23.15
CA ASN A 12 -13.27 -38.56 23.54
C ASN A 12 -11.73 -38.46 23.43
N VAL A 13 -11.21 -37.52 22.64
CA VAL A 13 -9.80 -37.13 22.69
C VAL A 13 -9.71 -35.61 22.80
N ASN A 14 -9.62 -35.17 24.05
CA ASN A 14 -9.05 -33.90 24.44
C ASN A 14 -7.59 -33.88 23.98
N SER A 15 -7.27 -33.21 22.88
CA SER A 15 -5.91 -32.81 22.55
C SER A 15 -5.94 -31.57 21.66
N THR A 16 -5.65 -30.42 22.25
CA THR A 16 -5.23 -29.18 21.60
C THR A 16 -4.24 -29.44 20.46
N PRO A 17 -4.52 -29.01 19.23
CA PRO A 17 -3.51 -28.94 18.20
C PRO A 17 -2.95 -27.52 18.13
N ALA A 18 -1.66 -27.40 18.46
CA ALA A 18 -0.70 -26.49 17.85
C ALA A 18 -1.10 -25.00 17.75
N TYR A 19 -0.89 -24.26 18.85
CA TYR A 19 -0.65 -22.82 18.83
C TYR A 19 0.64 -22.57 18.02
N SER A 20 0.44 -22.21 16.75
CA SER A 20 1.45 -22.23 15.70
C SER A 20 2.68 -21.37 16.02
N SER A 21 3.85 -22.01 15.88
CA SER A 21 5.20 -21.42 15.79
C SER A 21 5.29 -20.13 14.94
N SER A 22 4.38 -19.94 13.97
CA SER A 22 4.34 -18.80 13.07
C SER A 22 4.07 -17.45 13.74
N LYS A 23 3.37 -17.43 14.89
CA LYS A 23 3.02 -16.17 15.59
C LYS A 23 4.16 -15.62 16.44
N LYS A 24 5.10 -16.49 16.83
CA LYS A 24 6.23 -16.13 17.70
C LYS A 24 7.32 -15.45 16.88
N GLU A 25 7.61 -15.94 15.67
CA GLU A 25 8.57 -15.32 14.73
C GLU A 25 8.09 -13.99 14.14
N GLU A 26 6.78 -13.81 13.96
CA GLU A 26 6.21 -12.51 13.54
C GLU A 26 6.37 -11.47 14.66
N LEU A 27 6.20 -11.86 15.93
CA LEU A 27 6.32 -10.97 17.09
C LEU A 27 7.77 -10.54 17.36
N THR A 28 8.77 -11.40 17.14
CA THR A 28 10.20 -11.06 17.33
C THR A 28 10.72 -10.05 16.31
N ASN A 29 10.11 -9.97 15.13
CA ASN A 29 10.48 -8.99 14.10
C ASN A 29 9.74 -7.65 14.24
N LEU A 30 8.63 -7.62 14.99
CA LEU A 30 7.83 -6.41 15.19
C LEU A 30 8.26 -5.57 16.40
N CYS A 31 8.86 -6.18 17.42
CA CYS A 31 9.29 -5.51 18.65
C CYS A 31 10.80 -5.71 18.88
N PRO A 32 11.67 -4.77 18.48
CA PRO A 32 13.11 -4.91 18.67
C PRO A 32 13.50 -4.80 20.15
N SER A 33 14.12 -5.84 20.69
CA SER A 33 14.66 -5.86 22.06
C SER A 33 15.89 -4.95 22.17
N GLY A 34 15.96 -4.14 23.23
CA GLY A 34 17.11 -3.25 23.50
C GLY A 34 16.94 -1.78 23.09
N THR A 35 15.74 -1.37 22.68
CA THR A 35 15.38 0.05 22.49
C THR A 35 14.82 0.67 23.78
N SER A 36 14.80 2.01 23.87
CA SER A 36 14.19 2.73 24.99
C SER A 36 12.70 2.43 25.07
N CYS A 37 12.18 2.10 26.25
CA CYS A 37 10.77 1.73 26.44
C CYS A 37 9.78 2.77 25.88
N THR A 38 10.17 4.06 25.84
CA THR A 38 9.33 5.17 25.35
C THR A 38 9.20 5.23 23.82
N GLU A 39 10.18 4.70 23.08
CA GLU A 39 10.25 4.72 21.61
C GLU A 39 9.74 3.41 20.98
N LEU A 40 9.24 2.49 21.81
CA LEU A 40 8.65 1.24 21.30
C LEU A 40 7.45 1.53 20.41
N ASN A 41 7.29 0.66 19.41
CA ASN A 41 6.12 0.66 18.55
C ASN A 41 4.84 0.50 19.40
N SER A 42 3.81 1.28 19.07
CA SER A 42 2.45 1.13 19.57
C SER A 42 1.87 -0.29 19.52
N GLU A 43 2.30 -1.17 18.60
CA GLU A 43 1.87 -2.59 18.58
C GLU A 43 2.45 -3.39 19.76
N CYS A 44 3.57 -2.93 20.34
CA CYS A 44 4.27 -3.51 21.49
C CYS A 44 3.84 -2.89 22.84
N LEU A 45 2.90 -1.93 22.82
CA LEU A 45 2.43 -1.19 23.99
C LEU A 45 0.93 -1.44 24.22
N LYS A 46 0.56 -1.70 25.47
CA LYS A 46 -0.83 -1.72 25.92
C LYS A 46 -1.16 -0.38 26.57
N CYS A 47 -1.85 0.49 25.84
CA CYS A 47 -2.27 1.79 26.34
C CYS A 47 -3.75 1.79 26.77
N ASN A 48 -4.03 2.40 27.92
CA ASN A 48 -5.40 2.65 28.36
C ASN A 48 -5.91 3.97 27.76
N LEU A 49 -6.86 3.87 26.82
CA LEU A 49 -7.46 4.99 26.11
C LEU A 49 -8.85 5.30 26.65
N ASN A 50 -9.15 6.59 26.79
CA ASN A 50 -10.50 7.03 27.15
C ASN A 50 -11.33 7.20 25.88
N TYR A 51 -12.44 6.48 25.77
CA TYR A 51 -13.36 6.57 24.62
C TYR A 51 -14.39 7.70 24.74
N ASN A 52 -14.54 8.30 25.94
CA ASN A 52 -15.48 9.39 26.21
C ASN A 52 -14.81 10.78 26.07
N CYS A 53 -13.71 10.85 25.33
CA CYS A 53 -12.95 12.08 25.14
C CYS A 53 -13.62 13.00 24.09
N ILE A 54 -13.30 14.30 24.16
CA ILE A 54 -13.76 15.27 23.16
C ILE A 54 -12.86 15.16 21.92
N TYR A 55 -13.44 14.98 20.74
CA TYR A 55 -12.67 14.82 19.51
C TYR A 55 -11.77 16.04 19.23
N GLY A 56 -10.52 15.77 18.85
CA GLY A 56 -9.53 16.78 18.50
C GLY A 56 -8.72 17.35 19.67
N THR A 57 -9.10 17.08 20.92
CA THR A 57 -8.31 17.54 22.08
C THR A 57 -7.23 16.53 22.45
N THR A 58 -6.16 17.03 23.06
CA THR A 58 -5.03 16.21 23.52
C THR A 58 -5.27 15.65 24.92
N TYR A 59 -5.01 14.36 25.08
CA TYR A 59 -5.11 13.62 26.35
C TYR A 59 -3.84 12.83 26.61
N VAL A 60 -3.70 12.35 27.85
CA VAL A 60 -2.59 11.51 28.29
C VAL A 60 -3.10 10.10 28.54
N ALA A 61 -2.48 9.11 27.91
CA ALA A 61 -2.75 7.70 28.13
C ALA A 61 -1.61 7.08 28.95
N ASN A 62 -1.97 6.19 29.88
CA ASN A 62 -1.00 5.34 30.56
C ASN A 62 -0.76 4.10 29.68
N CYS A 63 0.49 3.92 29.26
CA CYS A 63 0.92 2.82 28.41
C CYS A 63 1.87 1.91 29.19
N SER A 64 1.66 0.60 29.08
CA SER A 64 2.53 -0.43 29.62
C SER A 64 3.12 -1.30 28.50
N VAL A 65 4.36 -1.73 28.67
CA VAL A 65 5.03 -2.67 27.75
C VAL A 65 4.40 -4.06 27.88
N LEU A 66 4.32 -4.82 26.78
CA LEU A 66 3.85 -6.21 26.78
C LEU A 66 4.87 -7.14 27.46
N GLU A 67 4.39 -8.13 28.22
CA GLU A 67 5.21 -9.05 29.03
C GLU A 67 6.27 -9.86 28.26
N HIS A 68 6.17 -9.91 26.92
CA HIS A 68 7.10 -10.67 26.06
C HIS A 68 8.17 -9.78 25.40
N VAL A 69 8.28 -8.50 25.77
CA VAL A 69 9.19 -7.53 25.16
C VAL A 69 10.09 -6.92 26.24
N ASP A 70 11.41 -7.14 26.11
CA ASP A 70 12.42 -6.57 27.00
C ASP A 70 12.94 -5.23 26.42
N CYS A 71 12.68 -4.13 27.13
CA CYS A 71 13.13 -2.79 26.77
C CYS A 71 13.91 -2.13 27.93
N ILE A 72 14.66 -1.07 27.62
CA ILE A 72 15.49 -0.35 28.60
C ILE A 72 14.71 0.87 29.10
N GLY A 73 14.42 0.93 30.40
CA GLY A 73 13.75 2.06 31.05
C GLY A 73 12.51 1.67 31.86
N GLU A 74 11.64 2.66 32.11
CA GLU A 74 10.36 2.43 32.79
C GLU A 74 9.38 1.69 31.86
N GLN A 75 8.86 0.55 32.33
CA GLN A 75 7.90 -0.27 31.57
C GLN A 75 6.49 0.34 31.52
N SER A 76 6.22 1.36 32.33
CA SER A 76 4.94 2.08 32.37
C SER A 76 5.21 3.58 32.27
N PHE A 77 4.69 4.21 31.23
CA PHE A 77 4.91 5.63 30.96
C PHE A 77 3.66 6.29 30.38
N GLN A 78 3.67 7.62 30.40
CA GLN A 78 2.58 8.44 29.91
C GLN A 78 2.85 8.90 28.47
N LYS A 79 1.93 8.60 27.55
CA LYS A 79 2.01 9.06 26.15
C LYS A 79 0.84 9.99 25.83
N LYS A 80 1.16 11.12 25.20
CA LYS A 80 0.15 12.07 24.72
C LYS A 80 -0.49 11.56 23.44
N TYR A 81 -1.79 11.76 23.29
CA TYR A 81 -2.53 11.40 22.09
C TYR A 81 -3.65 12.41 21.83
N ILE A 82 -4.06 12.51 20.57
CA ILE A 82 -5.22 13.30 20.17
C ILE A 82 -6.42 12.37 20.15
N CYS A 83 -7.53 12.78 20.79
CA CYS A 83 -8.77 12.03 20.75
C CYS A 83 -9.35 12.01 19.32
N ARG A 84 -9.07 10.95 18.58
CA ARG A 84 -9.60 10.65 17.24
C ARG A 84 -9.44 9.18 16.92
N PHE A 85 -10.25 8.67 16.00
CA PHE A 85 -10.09 7.30 15.52
C PHE A 85 -8.91 7.19 14.55
N CYS A 86 -8.30 6.01 14.48
CA CYS A 86 -7.17 5.74 13.59
C CYS A 86 -7.47 6.04 12.10
N TYR A 87 -8.71 5.83 11.64
CA TYR A 87 -9.11 6.13 10.26
C TYR A 87 -9.26 7.64 9.95
N GLN A 88 -9.27 8.49 10.98
CA GLN A 88 -9.34 9.96 10.87
C GLN A 88 -7.96 10.63 10.96
N THR A 89 -6.88 9.84 10.91
CA THR A 89 -5.52 10.37 10.87
C THR A 89 -5.23 11.04 9.53
N GLU A 90 -4.30 11.98 9.52
CA GLU A 90 -3.87 12.70 8.33
C GLU A 90 -2.99 11.82 7.44
N HIS A 91 -2.86 12.17 6.15
CA HIS A 91 -2.16 11.33 5.17
C HIS A 91 -0.66 11.10 5.46
N TRP A 92 -0.03 11.97 6.26
CA TRP A 92 1.36 11.79 6.72
C TRP A 92 1.47 10.94 8.00
N GLU A 93 0.36 10.68 8.67
CA GLU A 93 0.28 9.95 9.95
C GLU A 93 -0.06 8.47 9.77
N HIS A 94 -0.38 8.06 8.54
CA HIS A 94 -0.59 6.67 8.17
C HIS A 94 0.05 6.38 6.82
N GLN A 95 0.55 5.16 6.69
CA GLN A 95 1.06 4.63 5.44
C GLN A 95 0.04 3.68 4.83
N CYS A 96 -0.33 3.94 3.59
CA CYS A 96 -1.21 3.09 2.81
C CYS A 96 -0.44 2.25 1.80
N GLN A 97 -0.88 1.02 1.57
CA GLN A 97 -0.32 0.19 0.52
C GLN A 97 -0.67 0.78 -0.86
N GLN A 98 0.35 1.05 -1.66
CA GLN A 98 0.17 1.53 -3.03
C GLN A 98 -0.12 0.35 -3.96
N LYS A 99 -1.02 0.57 -4.92
CA LYS A 99 -1.36 -0.43 -5.94
C LYS A 99 -0.84 0.05 -7.29
N ASN A 100 -0.15 -0.83 -8.01
CA ASN A 100 0.54 -0.56 -9.28
C ASN A 100 -0.30 -0.83 -10.55
N SER A 101 -1.59 -1.15 -10.40
CA SER A 101 -2.44 -1.67 -11.47
C SER A 101 -3.73 -0.86 -11.62
N CYS A 102 -3.63 0.46 -11.50
CA CYS A 102 -4.77 1.33 -11.79
C CYS A 102 -4.39 2.50 -12.67
N SER A 103 -5.36 2.97 -13.46
CA SER A 103 -5.14 4.06 -14.40
C SER A 103 -5.27 5.39 -13.69
N SER A 104 -4.16 6.13 -13.64
CA SER A 104 -4.09 7.48 -13.06
C SER A 104 -4.67 8.55 -13.98
N VAL A 105 -4.86 8.23 -15.27
CA VAL A 105 -5.33 9.14 -16.33
C VAL A 105 -6.77 8.83 -16.77
N ALA A 106 -7.45 7.90 -16.10
CA ALA A 106 -8.84 7.57 -16.40
C ALA A 106 -9.79 8.75 -16.18
N SER A 107 -10.80 8.87 -17.05
CA SER A 107 -11.90 9.81 -16.92
C SER A 107 -13.23 9.04 -16.92
N PRO A 108 -13.98 9.01 -15.80
CA PRO A 108 -13.74 9.72 -14.53
C PRO A 108 -12.55 9.16 -13.74
N GLN A 109 -12.00 9.99 -12.82
CA GLN A 109 -10.87 9.63 -11.97
C GLN A 109 -11.16 8.35 -11.16
N GLN A 110 -10.25 7.39 -11.24
CA GLN A 110 -10.37 6.12 -10.54
C GLN A 110 -9.88 6.20 -9.09
N TYR A 111 -10.62 5.50 -8.22
CA TYR A 111 -10.26 5.30 -6.82
C TYR A 111 -10.07 3.80 -6.57
N TYR A 112 -9.14 3.46 -5.69
CA TYR A 112 -8.92 2.09 -5.26
C TYR A 112 -8.96 2.00 -3.74
N ARG A 113 -9.51 0.89 -3.24
CA ARG A 113 -9.55 0.58 -1.82
C ARG A 113 -8.27 -0.12 -1.41
N THR A 114 -7.61 0.38 -0.36
CA THR A 114 -6.35 -0.18 0.15
C THR A 114 -6.32 -0.20 1.68
N ASN A 115 -5.43 -1.02 2.22
CA ASN A 115 -5.14 -1.08 3.64
C ASN A 115 -4.13 0.00 4.00
N CYS A 116 -4.46 0.76 5.05
CA CYS A 116 -3.60 1.76 5.64
C CYS A 116 -3.32 1.41 7.09
N THR A 117 -2.08 1.66 7.51
CA THR A 117 -1.60 1.44 8.87
C THR A 117 -1.11 2.77 9.43
N VAL A 118 -1.60 3.14 10.61
CA VAL A 118 -1.13 4.35 11.32
C VAL A 118 0.32 4.17 11.76
N ASN A 119 1.11 5.25 11.70
CA ASN A 119 2.51 5.26 12.14
C ASN A 119 2.63 4.92 13.64
N ASP A 120 3.70 4.22 13.98
CA ASP A 120 3.92 3.59 15.29
C ASP A 120 3.98 4.58 16.47
N ASP A 121 4.38 5.82 16.21
CA ASP A 121 4.45 6.89 17.21
C ASP A 121 3.10 7.44 17.62
N ILE A 122 2.09 7.27 16.78
CA ILE A 122 0.79 7.93 16.92
C ILE A 122 -0.18 6.97 17.60
N LEU A 123 -0.71 7.41 18.74
CA LEU A 123 -1.74 6.70 19.47
C LEU A 123 -3.13 7.19 19.02
N CYS A 124 -4.03 6.27 18.69
CA CYS A 124 -5.35 6.54 18.14
C CYS A 124 -6.39 5.53 18.65
N LEU A 125 -7.67 5.89 18.58
CA LEU A 125 -8.77 5.04 19.01
C LEU A 125 -9.12 4.00 17.94
N GLY A 126 -9.43 2.77 18.36
CA GLY A 126 -9.89 1.70 17.48
C GLY A 126 -8.77 0.89 16.80
N ARG A 127 -9.04 0.35 15.61
CA ARG A 127 -8.10 -0.50 14.87
C ARG A 127 -7.10 0.35 14.09
N ARG A 128 -5.80 0.10 14.27
CA ARG A 128 -4.70 0.81 13.58
C ARG A 128 -4.61 0.52 12.09
N ARG A 129 -5.06 -0.68 11.67
CA ARG A 129 -5.16 -1.09 10.26
C ARG A 129 -6.59 -0.90 9.79
N PHE A 130 -6.78 -0.06 8.78
CA PHE A 130 -8.10 0.29 8.26
C PHE A 130 -8.10 0.40 6.75
N MET A 131 -9.29 0.29 6.17
CA MET A 131 -9.51 0.39 4.74
C MET A 131 -9.80 1.84 4.36
N LYS A 132 -9.10 2.36 3.35
CA LYS A 132 -9.29 3.71 2.80
C LYS A 132 -9.38 3.66 1.29
N ASN A 133 -10.24 4.52 0.71
CA ASN A 133 -10.28 4.75 -0.73
C ASN A 133 -9.30 5.87 -1.07
N LEU A 134 -8.30 5.54 -1.88
CA LEU A 134 -7.32 6.50 -2.37
C LEU A 134 -7.49 6.71 -3.87
N GLN A 135 -7.14 7.91 -4.31
CA GLN A 135 -7.06 8.20 -5.73
C GLN A 135 -5.87 7.47 -6.36
N CYS A 136 -6.06 6.96 -7.57
CA CYS A 136 -4.98 6.37 -8.36
C CYS A 136 -3.94 7.42 -8.74
N ASN A 137 -2.74 7.26 -8.18
CA ASN A 137 -1.56 8.03 -8.54
C ASN A 137 -0.35 7.09 -8.51
N TRP A 138 0.01 6.57 -9.68
CA TRP A 138 1.11 5.62 -9.84
C TRP A 138 1.97 5.94 -11.06
N THR A 139 3.28 5.72 -10.92
CA THR A 139 4.31 5.94 -11.94
C THR A 139 5.12 4.66 -12.14
N VAL A 140 5.31 4.21 -13.39
CA VAL A 140 6.10 3.01 -13.70
C VAL A 140 7.57 3.32 -14.02
N GLY A 141 7.88 4.54 -14.48
CA GLY A 141 9.23 4.90 -14.92
C GLY A 141 9.31 5.66 -16.25
N TYR A 142 8.20 5.87 -16.94
CA TYR A 142 8.19 6.56 -18.22
C TYR A 142 8.58 8.03 -18.06
N ARG A 143 9.67 8.44 -18.72
CA ARG A 143 10.13 9.84 -18.70
C ARG A 143 9.54 10.57 -19.89
N TRP A 144 8.86 11.68 -19.61
CA TRP A 144 8.22 12.49 -20.67
C TRP A 144 9.24 13.00 -21.70
N SER A 145 10.40 13.46 -21.24
CA SER A 145 11.48 13.93 -22.11
C SER A 145 11.99 12.85 -23.07
N THR A 146 12.11 11.61 -22.58
CA THR A 146 12.57 10.48 -23.41
C THR A 146 11.54 10.15 -24.48
N ALA A 147 10.25 10.11 -24.12
CA ALA A 147 9.18 9.89 -25.10
C ALA A 147 9.19 10.97 -26.20
N LEU A 148 9.39 12.24 -25.84
CA LEU A 148 9.52 13.33 -26.80
C LEU A 148 10.73 13.19 -27.73
N ILE A 149 11.91 12.93 -27.17
CA ILE A 149 13.13 12.77 -27.98
C ILE A 149 12.99 11.60 -28.95
N LEU A 150 12.43 10.48 -28.48
CA LEU A 150 12.14 9.32 -29.34
C LEU A 150 11.14 9.65 -30.44
N SER A 151 10.13 10.48 -30.17
CA SER A 151 9.16 10.92 -31.16
C SER A 151 9.79 11.83 -32.24
N ILE A 152 10.73 12.71 -31.86
CA ILE A 152 11.42 13.59 -32.81
C ILE A 152 12.40 12.82 -33.69
N ILE A 153 13.24 11.96 -33.09
CA ILE A 153 14.35 11.31 -33.81
C ILE A 153 13.90 10.02 -34.48
N LEU A 154 13.09 9.20 -33.80
CA LEU A 154 12.68 7.87 -34.24
C LEU A 154 11.15 7.72 -34.38
N GLY A 155 10.39 8.83 -34.40
CA GLY A 155 8.93 8.77 -34.51
C GLY A 155 8.45 8.16 -35.82
N GLY A 156 9.23 8.29 -36.90
CA GLY A 156 8.88 7.70 -38.20
C GLY A 156 8.85 6.17 -38.16
N PHE A 157 9.62 5.58 -37.25
CA PHE A 157 9.64 4.15 -36.96
C PHE A 157 8.70 3.77 -35.80
N GLY A 158 7.97 4.72 -35.23
CA GLY A 158 7.05 4.49 -34.11
C GLY A 158 7.73 4.15 -32.79
N ALA A 159 9.02 4.47 -32.61
CA ALA A 159 9.76 4.15 -31.39
C ALA A 159 9.15 4.77 -30.12
N ASP A 160 8.53 5.95 -30.24
CA ASP A 160 7.73 6.60 -29.21
C ASP A 160 6.53 5.73 -28.77
N ARG A 161 5.84 5.07 -29.71
CA ARG A 161 4.69 4.21 -29.40
C ARG A 161 5.11 2.90 -28.75
N PHE A 162 6.20 2.30 -29.24
CA PHE A 162 6.80 1.14 -28.58
C PHE A 162 7.27 1.48 -27.16
N TYR A 163 7.88 2.65 -26.96
CA TYR A 163 8.30 3.10 -25.63
C TYR A 163 7.11 3.26 -24.67
N LEU A 164 5.98 3.82 -25.14
CA LEU A 164 4.79 4.02 -24.31
C LEU A 164 3.92 2.76 -24.13
N GLY A 165 4.29 1.62 -24.74
CA GLY A 165 3.53 0.37 -24.67
C GLY A 165 2.43 0.22 -25.73
N HIS A 166 2.26 1.19 -26.62
CA HIS A 166 1.33 1.18 -27.75
C HIS A 166 1.91 0.40 -28.95
N TRP A 167 2.25 -0.88 -28.76
CA TRP A 167 2.98 -1.69 -29.75
C TRP A 167 2.20 -1.89 -31.06
N GLN A 168 0.86 -1.98 -30.99
CA GLN A 168 0.01 -2.15 -32.18
C GLN A 168 0.08 -0.93 -33.10
N GLU A 169 -0.01 0.28 -32.52
CA GLU A 169 0.13 1.53 -33.28
C GLU A 169 1.56 1.72 -33.80
N GLY A 170 2.57 1.29 -33.02
CA GLY A 170 3.97 1.30 -33.45
C GLY A 170 4.22 0.47 -34.70
N ILE A 171 3.64 -0.74 -34.77
CA ILE A 171 3.73 -1.59 -35.97
C ILE A 171 3.03 -0.94 -37.17
N GLY A 172 1.87 -0.31 -36.96
CA GLY A 172 1.16 0.43 -38.01
C GLY A 172 2.02 1.55 -38.62
N LYS A 173 2.80 2.25 -37.80
CA LYS A 173 3.76 3.28 -38.26
C LYS A 173 4.93 2.69 -39.03
N LEU A 174 5.48 1.56 -38.59
CA LEU A 174 6.57 0.89 -39.30
C LEU A 174 6.17 0.50 -40.74
N PHE A 175 5.00 -0.12 -40.91
CA PHE A 175 4.54 -0.53 -42.24
C PHE A 175 4.12 0.64 -43.14
N SER A 176 3.65 1.74 -42.55
CA SER A 176 3.36 2.97 -43.31
C SER A 176 4.58 3.87 -43.53
N PHE A 177 5.80 3.41 -43.17
CA PHE A 177 7.03 4.20 -43.16
C PHE A 177 6.84 5.58 -42.47
N GLY A 178 6.05 5.60 -41.40
CA GLY A 178 5.74 6.82 -40.64
C GLY A 178 4.93 7.86 -41.41
N GLY A 179 4.27 7.48 -42.52
CA GLY A 179 3.41 8.34 -43.34
C GLY A 179 4.04 9.68 -43.72
N LEU A 180 5.24 9.65 -44.31
CA LEU A 180 5.99 10.83 -44.77
C LEU A 180 6.24 11.91 -43.69
N GLY A 181 6.22 11.54 -42.40
CA GLY A 181 6.42 12.48 -41.29
C GLY A 181 5.14 13.14 -40.75
N VAL A 182 3.97 12.85 -41.31
CA VAL A 182 2.70 13.36 -40.76
C VAL A 182 2.42 12.75 -39.39
N TRP A 183 2.63 11.44 -39.25
CA TRP A 183 2.46 10.76 -37.96
C TRP A 183 3.40 11.31 -36.89
N THR A 184 4.67 11.51 -37.26
CA THR A 184 5.68 12.03 -36.33
C THR A 184 5.32 13.42 -35.84
N LEU A 185 4.81 14.29 -36.72
CA LEU A 185 4.33 15.62 -36.34
C LEU A 185 3.16 15.55 -35.34
N ILE A 186 2.18 14.67 -35.60
CA ILE A 186 1.04 14.47 -34.70
C ILE A 186 1.51 13.97 -33.33
N ASP A 187 2.43 13.00 -33.29
CA ASP A 187 2.94 12.45 -32.03
C ASP A 187 3.69 13.49 -31.19
N VAL A 188 4.55 14.28 -31.84
CA VAL A 188 5.29 15.35 -31.17
C VAL A 188 4.32 16.34 -30.53
N ILE A 189 3.24 16.71 -31.24
CA ILE A 189 2.19 17.59 -30.70
C ILE A 189 1.45 16.91 -29.53
N LEU A 190 1.02 15.66 -29.67
CA LEU A 190 0.26 14.97 -28.63
C LEU A 190 1.07 14.69 -27.35
N ILE A 191 2.33 14.30 -27.49
CA ILE A 191 3.24 14.04 -26.37
C ILE A 191 3.64 15.37 -25.73
N SER A 192 3.91 16.43 -26.51
CA SER A 192 4.28 17.74 -25.96
C SER A 192 3.15 18.37 -25.14
N MET A 193 1.89 18.22 -25.57
CA MET A 193 0.71 18.62 -24.79
C MET A 193 0.36 17.65 -23.65
N ARG A 194 1.13 16.56 -23.48
CA ARG A 194 0.89 15.50 -22.48
C ARG A 194 -0.48 14.83 -22.60
N TYR A 195 -1.09 14.92 -23.77
CA TYR A 195 -2.39 14.31 -24.07
C TYR A 195 -2.26 12.81 -24.31
N LEU A 196 -1.13 12.39 -24.91
CA LEU A 196 -0.78 11.00 -25.04
C LEU A 196 0.10 10.57 -23.86
N GLY A 197 -0.31 9.52 -23.15
CA GLY A 197 0.44 8.91 -22.05
C GLY A 197 0.76 7.43 -22.28
N PRO A 198 1.43 6.79 -21.30
CA PRO A 198 1.69 5.35 -21.31
C PRO A 198 0.40 4.53 -21.40
N ALA A 199 0.45 3.40 -22.11
CA ALA A 199 -0.69 2.50 -22.30
C ALA A 199 -1.25 1.93 -20.99
N ASP A 200 -0.39 1.76 -19.97
CA ASP A 200 -0.78 1.26 -18.65
C ASP A 200 -1.56 2.29 -17.80
N GLY A 201 -1.72 3.52 -18.28
CA GLY A 201 -2.38 4.60 -17.55
C GLY A 201 -1.57 5.16 -16.37
N SER A 202 -0.26 4.87 -16.33
CA SER A 202 0.66 5.48 -15.36
C SER A 202 1.04 6.91 -15.74
N LEU A 203 1.46 7.71 -14.75
CA LEU A 203 1.93 9.07 -15.00
C LEU A 203 3.40 9.08 -15.47
N TYR A 204 3.74 10.09 -16.25
CA TYR A 204 5.13 10.42 -16.57
C TYR A 204 5.88 10.89 -15.33
N ILE A 205 7.15 10.51 -15.25
CA ILE A 205 8.16 11.05 -14.32
C ILE A 205 8.86 12.25 -14.96
#